data_AF-A0A8H8BY19-F1
#
_entry.id   AF-A0A8H8BY19-F1
#
_cell.length_a   1.000
_cell.length_b   1.000
_cell.length_c   1.000
_cell.angle_alpha   90.00
_cell.angle_beta   90.00
_cell.angle_gamma   90.00
#
_symmetry.space_group_name_H-M   'P 1'
#
loop_
_entity.id
_entity.type
_entity.pdbx_description
1 polymer ?
#
loop_
_entity_poly.entity_id
_entity_poly.type
_entity_poly.pdbx_seq_one_letter_code
_entity_poly.pdbx_strand_id
1 'polypeptide(L)'
;MSLSYDSFLDRKVAGRWGPIPSEADAIRGLIRGDLSTEQAAKEFIKDVNASRSVDQAEMKLWRIWRLLADVTAKFPLYHDQLLDMTVAIHSLPSLQIQGETAVKWEDLPILSQTWAETVFNWSDLANTESANLPGHINHMAFTAKLTAKAIPGADFISHAEDDMWYAFEKTPELAEELNTMAAFRA
;
A
#
# COMPACT_ATOMS: atom_id res chain seq x y z
N MET A 1 22.67 -7.35 1.59
CA MET A 1 22.43 -6.21 0.67
C MET A 1 20.98 -5.82 0.77
N SER A 2 20.68 -4.58 1.18
CA SER A 2 19.31 -4.05 1.09
C SER A 2 18.90 -3.98 -0.38
N LEU A 3 17.73 -4.52 -0.72
CA LEU A 3 17.18 -4.34 -2.08
C LEU A 3 16.96 -2.84 -2.33
N SER A 4 17.43 -2.32 -3.46
CA SER A 4 17.01 -0.99 -3.90
C SER A 4 15.53 -1.04 -4.29
N TYR A 5 14.81 0.09 -4.18
CA TYR A 5 13.42 0.16 -4.61
C TYR A 5 13.27 -0.19 -6.11
N ASP A 6 14.25 0.15 -6.95
CA ASP A 6 14.27 -0.26 -8.36
C ASP A 6 14.26 -1.77 -8.52
N SER A 7 15.19 -2.45 -7.87
CA SER A 7 15.27 -3.93 -7.94
C SER A 7 14.05 -4.61 -7.33
N PHE A 8 13.35 -3.95 -6.40
CA PHE A 8 12.10 -4.44 -5.82
C PHE A 8 10.95 -4.33 -6.80
N LEU A 9 10.79 -3.15 -7.41
CA LEU A 9 9.76 -2.89 -8.41
C LEU A 9 9.94 -3.78 -9.63
N ASP A 10 11.17 -3.98 -10.11
CA ASP A 10 11.46 -4.85 -11.26
C ASP A 10 11.06 -6.31 -10.98
N ARG A 11 11.32 -6.80 -9.76
CA ARG A 11 10.86 -8.14 -9.33
C ARG A 11 9.35 -8.25 -9.24
N LYS A 12 8.67 -7.20 -8.77
CA LYS A 12 7.21 -7.17 -8.71
C LYS A 12 6.63 -7.22 -10.11
N VAL A 13 7.11 -6.39 -11.04
CA VAL A 13 6.69 -6.37 -12.45
C VAL A 13 6.94 -7.71 -13.15
N ALA A 14 8.05 -8.40 -12.84
CA ALA A 14 8.33 -9.73 -13.39
C ALA A 14 7.39 -10.83 -12.86
N GLY A 15 6.60 -10.56 -11.82
CA GLY A 15 5.63 -11.51 -11.27
C GLY A 15 4.45 -11.73 -12.20
N ARG A 16 3.98 -12.98 -12.31
CA ARG A 16 2.84 -13.38 -13.16
C ARG A 16 1.56 -12.57 -12.88
N TRP A 17 1.37 -12.16 -11.64
CA TRP A 17 0.24 -11.37 -11.15
C TRP A 17 0.70 -10.02 -10.59
N GLY A 18 1.88 -9.58 -11.01
CA GLY A 18 2.50 -8.34 -10.55
C GLY A 18 1.86 -7.10 -11.16
N PRO A 19 2.24 -5.91 -10.67
CA PRO A 19 1.90 -4.65 -11.32
C PRO A 19 2.41 -4.60 -12.76
N ILE A 20 1.80 -3.76 -13.57
CA ILE A 20 2.33 -3.48 -14.92
C ILE A 20 3.47 -2.44 -14.83
N PRO A 21 4.35 -2.36 -15.85
CA PRO A 21 5.51 -1.46 -15.81
C PRO A 21 5.15 0.00 -15.49
N SER A 22 4.07 0.53 -16.08
CA SER A 22 3.68 1.94 -15.86
C SER A 22 3.28 2.24 -14.41
N GLU A 23 2.69 1.28 -13.69
CA GLU A 23 2.33 1.44 -12.27
C GLU A 23 3.60 1.52 -11.41
N ALA A 24 4.58 0.67 -11.70
CA ALA A 24 5.88 0.71 -11.03
C ALA A 24 6.67 1.98 -11.39
N ASP A 25 6.63 2.40 -12.65
CA ASP A 25 7.30 3.61 -13.14
C ASP A 25 6.73 4.89 -12.50
N ALA A 26 5.42 4.94 -12.22
CA ALA A 26 4.81 6.06 -11.50
C ALA A 26 5.40 6.21 -10.09
N ILE A 27 5.52 5.12 -9.33
CA ILE A 27 6.14 5.11 -8.00
C ILE A 27 7.63 5.48 -8.09
N ARG A 28 8.34 4.91 -9.06
CA ARG A 28 9.76 5.20 -9.30
C ARG A 28 9.98 6.68 -9.61
N GLY A 29 9.19 7.25 -10.51
CA GLY A 29 9.27 8.66 -10.89
C GLY A 29 8.96 9.58 -9.72
N LEU A 30 7.97 9.24 -8.90
CA LEU A 30 7.66 9.98 -7.66
C LEU A 30 8.84 9.96 -6.67
N ILE A 31 9.38 8.77 -6.39
CA ILE A 31 10.48 8.59 -5.43
C ILE A 31 11.75 9.31 -5.87
N ARG A 32 12.04 9.34 -7.18
CA ARG A 32 13.20 10.04 -7.75
C ARG A 32 13.00 11.55 -7.85
N GLY A 33 11.77 12.03 -7.74
CA GLY A 33 11.42 13.43 -8.03
C GLY A 33 11.33 13.75 -9.52
N ASP A 34 11.29 12.73 -10.39
CA ASP A 34 11.11 12.89 -11.84
C ASP A 34 9.65 13.24 -12.18
N LEU A 35 8.71 12.84 -11.33
CA LEU A 35 7.28 13.14 -11.43
C LEU A 35 6.81 13.93 -10.21
N SER A 36 5.98 14.95 -10.45
CA SER A 36 5.17 15.54 -9.38
C SER A 36 4.16 14.54 -8.82
N THR A 37 3.66 14.80 -7.61
CA THR A 37 2.63 14.00 -6.95
C THR A 37 1.42 13.75 -7.85
N GLU A 38 0.92 14.78 -8.54
CA GLU A 38 -0.26 14.70 -9.40
C GLU A 38 0.01 13.92 -10.70
N GLN A 39 1.23 14.03 -11.25
CA GLN A 39 1.64 13.25 -12.42
C GLN A 39 1.78 11.78 -12.07
N ALA A 40 2.42 11.47 -10.94
CA ALA A 40 2.56 10.12 -10.43
C ALA A 40 1.19 9.49 -10.16
N ALA A 41 0.27 10.21 -9.50
CA ALA A 41 -1.09 9.74 -9.26
C ALA A 41 -1.80 9.34 -10.56
N LYS A 42 -1.77 10.21 -11.58
CA LYS A 42 -2.41 9.96 -12.88
C LYS A 42 -1.79 8.79 -13.65
N GLU A 43 -0.47 8.68 -13.65
CA GLU A 43 0.22 7.55 -14.30
C GLU A 43 -0.02 6.24 -13.54
N PHE A 44 -0.09 6.28 -12.21
CA PHE A 44 -0.34 5.12 -11.36
C PHE A 44 -1.71 4.49 -11.62
N ILE A 45 -2.76 5.31 -11.78
CA ILE A 45 -4.13 4.82 -12.02
C ILE A 45 -4.50 4.70 -13.51
N LYS A 46 -3.55 4.96 -14.41
CA LYS A 46 -3.80 5.12 -15.85
C LYS A 46 -4.50 3.91 -16.46
N ASP A 47 -4.11 2.70 -16.08
CA ASP A 47 -4.73 1.49 -16.62
C ASP A 47 -6.15 1.29 -16.05
N VAL A 48 -6.39 1.65 -14.79
CA VAL A 48 -7.75 1.64 -14.21
C VAL A 48 -8.65 2.57 -15.02
N ASN A 49 -8.18 3.79 -15.32
CA ASN A 49 -8.93 4.76 -16.13
C ASN A 49 -9.11 4.35 -17.60
N ALA A 50 -8.29 3.43 -18.11
CA ALA A 50 -8.41 2.88 -19.46
C ALA A 50 -9.38 1.68 -19.55
N SER A 51 -10.03 1.29 -18.44
CA SER A 51 -10.96 0.17 -18.39
C SER A 51 -12.21 0.40 -19.24
N ARG A 52 -12.72 -0.69 -19.82
CA ARG A 52 -13.92 -0.67 -20.68
C ARG A 52 -15.17 -1.25 -20.03
N SER A 53 -15.02 -1.83 -18.84
CA SER A 53 -16.10 -2.35 -18.00
C SER A 53 -15.76 -2.13 -16.52
N VAL A 54 -16.77 -2.20 -15.66
CA VAL A 54 -16.61 -2.13 -14.19
C VAL A 54 -15.71 -3.26 -13.70
N ASP A 55 -15.95 -4.51 -14.12
CA ASP A 55 -15.13 -5.67 -13.75
C ASP A 55 -13.63 -5.48 -14.08
N GLN A 56 -13.32 -4.86 -15.24
CA GLN A 56 -11.93 -4.56 -15.60
C GLN A 56 -11.32 -3.52 -14.67
N ALA A 57 -12.08 -2.50 -14.26
CA ALA A 57 -11.60 -1.48 -13.34
C ALA A 57 -11.32 -2.10 -11.96
N GLU A 58 -12.23 -2.92 -11.44
CA GLU A 58 -12.09 -3.60 -10.13
C GLU A 58 -10.84 -4.49 -10.07
N MET A 59 -10.61 -5.33 -11.09
CA MET A 59 -9.40 -6.17 -11.14
C MET A 59 -8.10 -5.35 -11.11
N LYS A 60 -8.10 -4.17 -11.75
CA LYS A 60 -6.93 -3.29 -11.81
C LYS A 60 -6.74 -2.48 -10.52
N LEU A 61 -7.83 -2.11 -9.84
CA LEU A 61 -7.78 -1.47 -8.52
C LEU A 61 -7.02 -2.34 -7.51
N TRP A 62 -7.30 -3.65 -7.48
CA TRP A 62 -6.62 -4.56 -6.55
C TRP A 62 -5.10 -4.56 -6.80
N ARG A 63 -4.69 -4.57 -8.07
CA ARG A 63 -3.27 -4.59 -8.44
C ARG A 63 -2.52 -3.33 -8.00
N ILE A 64 -3.10 -2.14 -8.23
CA ILE A 64 -2.45 -0.88 -7.82
C ILE A 64 -2.36 -0.78 -6.29
N TRP A 65 -3.42 -1.16 -5.57
CA TRP A 65 -3.42 -1.09 -4.11
C TRP A 65 -2.51 -2.13 -3.47
N ARG A 66 -2.39 -3.31 -4.08
CA ARG A 66 -1.43 -4.33 -3.66
C ARG A 66 0.01 -3.85 -3.85
N LEU A 67 0.32 -3.22 -4.98
CA LEU A 67 1.64 -2.63 -5.21
C LEU A 67 1.95 -1.55 -4.17
N LEU A 68 1.00 -0.64 -3.89
CA LEU A 68 1.18 0.40 -2.89
C LEU A 68 1.45 -0.23 -1.51
N ALA A 69 0.67 -1.22 -1.09
CA ALA A 69 0.86 -1.95 0.17
C ALA A 69 2.25 -2.61 0.28
N ASP A 70 2.69 -3.24 -0.80
CA ASP A 70 3.99 -3.90 -0.88
C ASP A 70 5.16 -2.89 -0.74
N VAL A 71 5.04 -1.72 -1.37
CA VAL A 71 6.06 -0.66 -1.32
C VAL A 71 6.08 0.00 0.07
N THR A 72 4.91 0.29 0.66
CA THR A 72 4.81 0.94 1.97
C THR A 72 5.33 0.03 3.08
N ALA A 73 5.11 -1.28 2.98
CA ALA A 73 5.70 -2.27 3.88
C ALA A 73 7.23 -2.30 3.76
N LYS A 74 7.77 -2.20 2.54
CA LYS A 74 9.21 -2.39 2.31
C LYS A 74 10.06 -1.14 2.50
N PHE A 75 9.51 0.04 2.20
CA PHE A 75 10.27 1.30 2.12
C PHE A 75 9.60 2.43 2.91
N PRO A 76 9.68 2.41 4.25
CA PRO A 76 9.01 3.40 5.10
C PRO A 76 9.51 4.83 4.88
N LEU A 77 10.73 5.00 4.37
CA LEU A 77 11.32 6.30 4.10
C LEU A 77 10.58 7.12 3.02
N TYR A 78 9.73 6.48 2.22
CA TYR A 78 8.94 7.13 1.17
C TYR A 78 7.46 7.28 1.53
N HIS A 79 7.08 7.03 2.79
CA HIS A 79 5.69 7.10 3.21
C HIS A 79 5.06 8.46 2.94
N ASP A 80 5.77 9.57 3.12
CA ASP A 80 5.16 10.89 2.94
C ASP A 80 4.86 11.16 1.45
N GLN A 81 5.78 10.81 0.55
CA GLN A 81 5.54 10.92 -0.89
C GLN A 81 4.37 10.03 -1.34
N LEU A 82 4.33 8.78 -0.87
CA LEU A 82 3.26 7.83 -1.21
C LEU A 82 1.91 8.26 -0.63
N LEU A 83 1.92 8.89 0.55
CA LEU A 83 0.73 9.46 1.18
C LEU A 83 0.18 10.59 0.33
N ASP A 84 1.03 11.53 -0.06
CA ASP A 84 0.64 12.66 -0.90
C ASP A 84 0.11 12.18 -2.26
N MET A 85 0.71 11.15 -2.86
CA MET A 85 0.19 10.54 -4.09
C MET A 85 -1.20 9.91 -3.88
N THR A 86 -1.41 9.23 -2.75
CA THR A 86 -2.71 8.62 -2.42
C THR A 86 -3.79 9.69 -2.20
N VAL A 87 -3.45 10.80 -1.53
CA VAL A 87 -4.32 11.97 -1.37
C VAL A 87 -4.64 12.61 -2.74
N ALA A 88 -3.66 12.67 -3.63
CA ALA A 88 -3.88 13.16 -4.98
C ALA A 88 -4.83 12.25 -5.77
N ILE A 89 -4.71 10.92 -5.64
CA ILE A 89 -5.65 9.96 -6.23
C ILE A 89 -7.06 10.17 -5.68
N HIS A 90 -7.21 10.27 -4.36
CA HIS A 90 -8.50 10.52 -3.71
C HIS A 90 -9.23 11.75 -4.28
N SER A 91 -8.48 12.77 -4.72
CA SER A 91 -9.03 14.01 -5.24
C SER A 91 -9.37 13.99 -6.73
N LEU A 92 -9.25 12.84 -7.40
CA LEU A 92 -9.52 12.70 -8.83
C LEU A 92 -11.01 12.56 -9.13
N PRO A 93 -11.47 13.01 -10.32
CA PRO A 93 -12.86 12.83 -10.73
C PRO A 93 -13.18 11.35 -10.92
N SER A 94 -14.39 10.96 -10.52
CA SER A 94 -14.89 9.59 -10.67
C SER A 94 -14.77 9.08 -12.12
N LEU A 95 -14.36 7.82 -12.28
CA LEU A 95 -14.32 7.14 -13.57
C LEU A 95 -15.74 6.75 -13.98
N GLN A 96 -16.16 7.19 -15.16
CA GLN A 96 -17.43 6.81 -15.77
C GLN A 96 -17.19 5.82 -16.92
N ILE A 97 -17.91 4.71 -16.94
CA ILE A 97 -17.88 3.72 -18.01
C ILE A 97 -19.31 3.49 -18.47
N GLN A 98 -19.58 3.76 -19.76
CA GLN A 98 -20.92 3.59 -20.35
C GLN A 98 -22.06 4.33 -19.61
N GLY A 99 -21.74 5.44 -18.93
CA GLY A 99 -22.72 6.23 -18.16
C GLY A 99 -22.90 5.79 -16.71
N GLU A 100 -22.19 4.74 -16.29
CA GLU A 100 -22.17 4.26 -14.90
C GLU A 100 -20.88 4.69 -14.20
N THR A 101 -20.99 5.03 -12.93
CA THR A 101 -19.82 5.34 -12.10
C THR A 101 -19.11 4.04 -11.73
N ALA A 102 -17.98 3.78 -12.40
CA ALA A 102 -17.20 2.57 -12.21
C ALA A 102 -16.22 2.68 -11.04
N VAL A 103 -15.62 3.85 -10.83
CA VAL A 103 -14.67 4.10 -9.73
C VAL A 103 -14.95 5.47 -9.13
N LYS A 104 -15.18 5.52 -7.83
CA LYS A 104 -15.27 6.76 -7.05
C LYS A 104 -13.96 6.96 -6.31
N TRP A 105 -13.05 7.77 -6.84
CA TRP A 105 -11.72 7.91 -6.23
C TRP A 105 -11.75 8.53 -4.84
N GLU A 106 -12.74 9.39 -4.56
CA GLU A 106 -13.01 9.94 -3.23
C GLU A 106 -13.30 8.86 -2.17
N ASP A 107 -13.67 7.65 -2.58
CA ASP A 107 -13.90 6.52 -1.67
C ASP A 107 -12.67 5.61 -1.51
N LEU A 108 -11.59 5.83 -2.28
CA LEU A 108 -10.42 4.93 -2.39
C LEU A 108 -10.83 3.44 -2.47
N PRO A 109 -11.59 3.05 -3.51
CA PRO A 109 -12.36 1.82 -3.51
C PRO A 109 -11.45 0.61 -3.39
N ILE A 110 -11.90 -0.37 -2.59
CA ILE A 110 -11.24 -1.65 -2.28
C ILE A 110 -9.81 -1.54 -1.69
N LEU A 111 -9.36 -0.35 -1.31
CA LEU A 111 -8.05 -0.14 -0.67
C LEU A 111 -7.96 -0.96 0.63
N SER A 112 -8.92 -0.78 1.54
CA SER A 112 -8.92 -1.47 2.84
C SER A 112 -9.01 -2.99 2.70
N GLN A 113 -9.83 -3.48 1.77
CA GLN A 113 -9.94 -4.91 1.45
C GLN A 113 -8.61 -5.47 0.95
N THR A 114 -7.96 -4.77 0.01
CA THR A 114 -6.65 -5.18 -0.53
C THR A 114 -5.58 -5.20 0.56
N TRP A 115 -5.66 -4.27 1.51
CA TRP A 115 -4.69 -4.14 2.59
C TRP A 115 -4.88 -5.19 3.68
N ALA A 116 -6.13 -5.56 4.00
CA ALA A 116 -6.41 -6.66 4.92
C ALA A 116 -5.75 -7.98 4.45
N GLU A 117 -5.65 -8.23 3.14
CA GLU A 117 -4.94 -9.40 2.58
C GLU A 117 -3.40 -9.29 2.64
N THR A 118 -2.87 -8.11 2.98
CA THR A 118 -1.42 -7.85 3.11
C THR A 118 -0.98 -7.80 4.57
N VAL A 119 -1.93 -7.61 5.48
CA VAL A 119 -1.73 -7.60 6.93
C VAL A 119 -1.87 -9.03 7.43
N PHE A 120 -0.83 -9.55 8.06
CA PHE A 120 -0.86 -10.88 8.69
C PHE A 120 -1.67 -10.82 9.99
N ASN A 121 -2.49 -11.84 10.25
CA ASN A 121 -3.03 -12.06 11.59
C ASN A 121 -1.88 -12.42 12.54
N TRP A 122 -2.05 -12.15 13.83
CA TRP A 122 -0.99 -12.39 14.81
C TRP A 122 -0.57 -13.86 14.91
N SER A 123 -1.50 -14.81 14.76
CA SER A 123 -1.15 -16.24 14.75
C SER A 123 -0.17 -16.59 13.63
N ASP A 124 -0.21 -15.89 12.50
CA ASP A 124 0.72 -16.09 11.38
C ASP A 124 2.08 -15.39 11.64
N LEU A 125 2.06 -14.24 12.32
CA LEU A 125 3.26 -13.52 12.74
C LEU A 125 4.03 -14.24 13.87
N ALA A 126 3.32 -14.85 14.83
CA ALA A 126 3.90 -15.51 16.00
C ALA A 126 4.51 -16.89 15.68
N ASN A 127 3.99 -17.58 14.66
CA ASN A 127 4.40 -18.95 14.33
C ASN A 127 5.56 -19.03 13.32
N THR A 128 6.08 -17.90 12.84
CA THR A 128 7.21 -17.89 11.91
C THR A 128 8.36 -17.08 12.49
N GLU A 129 9.49 -17.73 12.76
CA GLU A 129 10.79 -17.06 13.04
C GLU A 129 11.25 -16.10 11.90
N SER A 130 10.48 -16.05 10.81
CA SER A 130 10.65 -15.27 9.58
C SER A 130 9.51 -14.30 9.27
N ALA A 131 8.56 -14.07 10.20
CA ALA A 131 7.48 -13.12 9.99
C ALA A 131 8.05 -11.75 9.58
N ASN A 132 7.54 -11.17 8.50
CA ASN A 132 7.91 -9.84 8.00
C ASN A 132 7.36 -8.74 8.93
N LEU A 133 7.61 -8.84 10.24
CA LEU A 133 7.16 -7.93 11.28
C LEU A 133 7.56 -6.48 10.98
N PRO A 134 8.79 -6.18 10.50
CA PRO A 134 9.12 -4.82 10.05
C PRO A 134 8.22 -4.33 8.92
N GLY A 135 7.88 -5.20 7.96
CA GLY A 135 6.97 -4.86 6.87
C GLY A 135 5.55 -4.60 7.35
N HIS A 136 5.07 -5.40 8.30
CA HIS A 136 3.78 -5.21 8.95
C HIS A 136 3.74 -3.86 9.68
N ILE A 137 4.73 -3.55 10.54
CA ILE A 137 4.83 -2.26 11.25
C ILE A 137 4.85 -1.08 10.27
N ASN A 138 5.61 -1.18 9.18
CA ASN A 138 5.67 -0.11 8.19
C ASN A 138 4.33 0.10 7.47
N HIS A 139 3.64 -0.98 7.12
CA HIS A 139 2.32 -0.90 6.50
C HIS A 139 1.30 -0.26 7.45
N MET A 140 1.33 -0.66 8.73
CA MET A 140 0.54 -0.09 9.80
C MET A 140 0.77 1.41 10.00
N ALA A 141 2.04 1.83 10.04
CA ALA A 141 2.39 3.25 10.15
C ALA A 141 1.87 4.08 8.97
N PHE A 142 1.94 3.55 7.76
CA PHE A 142 1.39 4.22 6.57
C PHE A 142 -0.13 4.32 6.64
N THR A 143 -0.81 3.28 7.11
CA THR A 143 -2.26 3.26 7.30
C THR A 143 -2.74 4.30 8.33
N ALA A 144 -2.01 4.41 9.44
CA ALA A 144 -2.27 5.45 10.43
C ALA A 144 -2.11 6.87 9.84
N LYS A 145 -1.10 7.09 8.98
CA LYS A 145 -0.93 8.38 8.27
C LYS A 145 -2.10 8.71 7.34
N LEU A 146 -2.62 7.73 6.59
CA LEU A 146 -3.81 7.93 5.75
C LEU A 146 -5.03 8.29 6.59
N THR A 147 -5.25 7.56 7.69
CA THR A 147 -6.38 7.81 8.60
C THR A 147 -6.28 9.21 9.23
N ALA A 148 -5.08 9.64 9.62
CA ALA A 148 -4.83 10.97 10.17
C ALA A 148 -5.07 12.11 9.16
N LYS A 149 -4.97 11.85 7.85
CA LYS A 149 -5.33 12.83 6.80
C LYS A 149 -6.85 12.97 6.62
N ALA A 150 -7.66 12.22 7.38
CA ALA A 150 -9.11 12.24 7.34
C ALA A 150 -9.69 12.03 5.94
N ILE A 151 -9.05 11.15 5.14
CA ILE A 151 -9.58 10.74 3.84
C ILE A 151 -10.84 9.89 4.09
N PRO A 152 -12.06 10.39 3.80
CA PRO A 152 -13.28 9.62 3.99
C PRO A 152 -13.25 8.40 3.06
N GLY A 153 -13.82 7.26 3.47
CA GLY A 153 -13.93 6.07 2.60
C GLY A 153 -12.85 4.99 2.80
N ALA A 154 -11.76 5.30 3.49
CA ALA A 154 -10.85 4.27 4.00
C ALA A 154 -11.46 3.61 5.25
N ASP A 155 -12.57 2.87 5.04
CA ASP A 155 -13.22 2.08 6.08
C ASP A 155 -12.31 0.88 6.42
N PHE A 156 -11.43 1.12 7.39
CA PHE A 156 -10.60 0.09 7.99
C PHE A 156 -11.29 -0.59 9.19
N ILE A 157 -12.60 -0.37 9.42
CA ILE A 157 -13.19 -0.51 10.77
C ILE A 157 -13.79 -1.90 11.09
N SER A 158 -13.79 -2.89 10.18
CA SER A 158 -14.47 -4.17 10.50
C SER A 158 -13.58 -5.39 10.76
N HIS A 159 -12.31 -5.39 10.35
CA HIS A 159 -11.34 -6.47 10.64
C HIS A 159 -9.91 -5.94 10.72
N ALA A 160 -9.59 -4.96 9.89
CA ALA A 160 -8.32 -4.26 10.01
C ALA A 160 -8.24 -3.53 11.36
N GLU A 161 -9.30 -2.94 11.92
CA GLU A 161 -9.23 -2.26 13.23
C GLU A 161 -8.82 -3.17 14.39
N ASP A 162 -9.34 -4.40 14.49
CA ASP A 162 -8.94 -5.35 15.55
C ASP A 162 -7.47 -5.79 15.38
N ASP A 163 -7.06 -6.12 14.14
CA ASP A 163 -5.68 -6.49 13.83
C ASP A 163 -4.72 -5.29 13.96
N MET A 164 -5.18 -4.10 13.60
CA MET A 164 -4.46 -2.82 13.71
C MET A 164 -4.28 -2.44 15.18
N TRP A 165 -5.34 -2.53 15.98
CA TRP A 165 -5.33 -2.25 17.40
C TRP A 165 -4.42 -3.23 18.14
N TYR A 166 -4.56 -4.53 17.86
CA TYR A 166 -3.71 -5.57 18.43
C TYR A 166 -2.23 -5.39 18.05
N ALA A 167 -1.95 -5.05 16.79
CA ALA A 167 -0.60 -4.72 16.34
C ALA A 167 -0.03 -3.49 17.04
N PHE A 168 -0.81 -2.42 17.20
CA PHE A 168 -0.39 -1.18 17.86
C PHE A 168 -0.05 -1.38 19.34
N GLU A 169 -0.88 -2.13 20.10
CA GLU A 169 -0.61 -2.40 21.51
C GLU A 169 0.65 -3.25 21.73
N LYS A 170 0.93 -4.20 20.83
CA LYS A 170 2.03 -5.16 20.99
C LYS A 170 3.36 -4.71 20.40
N THR A 171 3.35 -3.82 19.41
CA THR A 171 4.57 -3.36 18.71
C THR A 171 5.65 -2.78 19.65
N PRO A 172 5.34 -1.92 20.64
CA PRO A 172 6.36 -1.34 21.53
C PRO A 172 7.11 -2.36 22.38
N GLU A 173 6.39 -3.31 22.99
CA GLU A 173 6.96 -4.38 23.83
C GLU A 173 7.90 -5.28 23.00
N LEU A 174 7.50 -5.59 21.76
CA LEU A 174 8.20 -6.49 20.85
C LEU A 174 9.45 -5.85 20.20
N ALA A 175 9.41 -4.55 19.91
CA ALA A 175 10.57 -3.82 19.41
C ALA A 175 11.72 -3.78 20.44
N GLU A 176 11.37 -3.73 21.73
CA GLU A 176 12.31 -3.73 22.84
C GLU A 176 12.93 -5.13 23.06
N GLU A 177 12.15 -6.20 23.01
CA GLU A 177 12.65 -7.58 23.10
C GLU A 177 13.62 -7.92 21.97
N LEU A 178 13.30 -7.56 20.72
CA LEU A 178 14.16 -7.87 19.56
C LEU A 178 15.47 -7.09 19.56
N ASN A 179 15.47 -5.82 19.99
CA ASN A 179 16.69 -5.05 20.19
C ASN A 179 17.59 -5.70 21.25
N THR A 180 16.98 -6.25 22.30
CA THR A 180 17.68 -6.98 23.35
C THR A 180 18.27 -8.29 22.81
N MET A 181 17.50 -9.07 22.05
CA MET A 181 17.97 -10.31 21.42
C MET A 181 19.06 -10.09 20.36
N ALA A 182 18.99 -9.01 19.58
CA ALA A 182 20.00 -8.64 18.59
C ALA A 182 21.32 -8.23 19.27
N ALA A 183 21.26 -7.52 20.40
CA ALA A 183 22.44 -7.19 21.20
C ALA A 183 23.11 -8.42 21.84
N PHE A 184 22.35 -9.49 22.11
CA PHE A 184 22.90 -10.76 22.59
C PHE A 184 23.53 -11.64 21.50
N ARG A 185 23.26 -11.35 20.22
CA ARG A 185 23.77 -12.11 19.06
C ARG A 185 24.96 -11.42 18.35
N ALA A 186 25.37 -10.23 18.80
CA ALA A 186 26.54 -9.49 18.30
C ALA A 186 27.74 -9.66 19.23
#